data_AF-A0A3D3XQV9-F1
#
_entry.id   AF-A0A3D3XQV9-F1
#
_cell.length_a   1.000
_cell.length_b   1.000
_cell.length_c   1.000
_cell.angle_alpha   90.00
_cell.angle_beta   90.00
_cell.angle_gamma   90.00
#
_symmetry.space_group_name_H-M   'P 1'
#
loop_
_entity.id
_entity.type
_entity.pdbx_description
1 polymer ?
#
loop_
_entity_poly.entity_id
_entity_poly.type
_entity_poly.pdbx_seq_one_letter_code
_entity_poly.pdbx_strand_id
1 'polypeptide(L)'
;MILRSILGIAVLTAVLWLFSSNKKAINWWMVLKGLGLQFILALGVLKVPGVSWAFEKFSLAAVTLLDFTREGSTFLFGSLITDTTGFGYLFAFQVLPTVIFFSAVTSLLYYFGILQKVVKAMAWVMQKTLRLSGAESLAAAGNIFIGQTEAPLLVKPYIAKMSRSELLSLMAGGMATIAGG
;
A
#
# COMPACT_ATOMS: atom_id res chain seq x y z
N MET A 1 -27.79 6.64 -4.70
CA MET A 1 -26.39 6.16 -4.78
C MET A 1 -25.79 5.89 -3.41
N ILE A 2 -25.86 6.84 -2.46
CA ILE A 2 -25.28 6.70 -1.10
C ILE A 2 -25.78 5.45 -0.34
N LEU A 3 -27.09 5.15 -0.42
CA LEU A 3 -27.67 3.97 0.25
C LEU A 3 -27.04 2.65 -0.23
N ARG A 4 -26.68 2.54 -1.52
CA ARG A 4 -26.02 1.34 -2.06
C ARG A 4 -24.60 1.19 -1.52
N SER A 5 -23.86 2.30 -1.38
CA SER A 5 -22.50 2.29 -0.81
C SER A 5 -22.49 1.90 0.66
N ILE A 6 -23.42 2.43 1.47
CA ILE A 6 -23.56 2.06 2.88
C ILE A 6 -23.93 0.58 3.02
N LEU A 7 -24.88 0.10 2.20
CA LEU A 7 -25.28 -1.30 2.19
C LEU A 7 -24.11 -2.21 1.80
N GLY A 8 -23.30 -1.83 0.81
CA GLY A 8 -22.10 -2.57 0.43
C GLY A 8 -21.11 -2.75 1.59
N ILE A 9 -20.81 -1.68 2.32
CA ILE A 9 -19.91 -1.73 3.49
C ILE A 9 -20.51 -2.58 4.61
N ALA A 10 -21.81 -2.45 4.86
CA ALA A 10 -22.50 -3.26 5.84
C ALA A 10 -22.45 -4.76 5.47
N VAL A 11 -22.67 -5.12 4.21
CA VAL A 11 -22.59 -6.50 3.73
C VAL A 11 -21.17 -7.05 3.84
N LEU A 12 -20.15 -6.31 3.40
CA LEU A 12 -18.75 -6.76 3.53
C LEU A 12 -18.35 -6.95 4.99
N THR A 13 -18.77 -6.04 5.87
CA THR A 13 -18.52 -6.15 7.31
C THR A 13 -19.28 -7.33 7.93
N ALA A 14 -20.51 -7.61 7.47
CA ALA A 14 -21.29 -8.76 7.91
C ALA A 14 -20.67 -10.09 7.46
N VAL A 15 -20.10 -10.15 6.25
CA VAL A 15 -19.34 -11.32 5.77
C VAL A 15 -18.11 -11.54 6.65
N LEU A 16 -17.31 -10.50 6.92
CA LEU A 16 -16.16 -10.60 7.83
C LEU A 16 -16.57 -11.04 9.24
N TRP A 17 -17.69 -10.54 9.75
CA TRP A 17 -18.25 -10.97 11.03
C TRP A 17 -18.70 -12.43 11.03
N LEU A 18 -19.28 -12.92 9.93
CA LEU A 18 -19.73 -14.30 9.78
C LEU A 18 -18.57 -15.29 9.82
N PHE A 19 -17.46 -14.96 9.16
CA PHE A 19 -16.22 -15.76 9.13
C PHE A 19 -15.28 -15.51 10.33
N SER A 20 -15.68 -14.67 11.29
CA SER A 20 -14.86 -14.38 12.47
C SER A 20 -14.75 -15.60 13.40
N SER A 21 -13.53 -15.95 13.79
CA SER A 21 -13.25 -17.05 14.72
C SER A 21 -13.82 -16.83 16.12
N ASN A 22 -13.99 -15.58 16.56
CA ASN A 22 -14.60 -15.26 17.85
C ASN A 22 -15.40 -13.96 17.79
N LYS A 23 -16.69 -14.09 17.48
CA LYS A 23 -17.63 -12.96 17.33
C LYS A 23 -17.78 -12.08 18.57
N LYS A 24 -17.52 -12.62 19.77
CA LYS A 24 -17.64 -11.89 21.05
C LYS A 24 -16.39 -11.07 21.39
N ALA A 25 -15.23 -11.44 20.84
CA ALA A 25 -13.97 -10.73 21.08
C ALA A 25 -13.73 -9.56 20.12
N ILE A 26 -14.66 -9.31 19.19
CA ILE A 26 -14.53 -8.23 18.20
C ILE A 26 -14.63 -6.87 18.91
N ASN A 27 -13.57 -6.08 18.81
CA ASN A 27 -13.57 -4.71 19.28
C ASN A 27 -14.17 -3.79 18.20
N TRP A 28 -15.47 -3.55 18.27
CA TRP A 28 -16.19 -2.69 17.33
C TRP A 28 -15.67 -1.25 17.28
N TRP A 29 -15.07 -0.74 18.36
CA TRP A 29 -14.44 0.59 18.33
C TRP A 29 -13.20 0.62 17.45
N MET A 30 -12.42 -0.45 17.39
CA MET A 30 -11.27 -0.55 16.48
C MET A 30 -11.73 -0.62 15.03
N VAL A 31 -12.76 -1.42 14.73
CA VAL A 31 -13.35 -1.54 13.39
C VAL A 31 -13.89 -0.19 12.90
N LEU A 32 -14.68 0.50 13.73
CA LEU A 32 -15.24 1.82 13.39
C LEU A 32 -14.15 2.88 13.19
N LYS A 33 -13.08 2.88 14.00
CA LYS A 33 -11.95 3.79 13.80
C LYS A 33 -11.16 3.48 12.53
N GLY A 34 -11.00 2.20 12.17
CA GLY A 34 -10.37 1.77 10.93
C GLY A 34 -11.15 2.25 9.70
N LEU A 35 -12.46 1.97 9.67
CA LEU A 35 -13.35 2.46 8.62
C LEU A 35 -13.37 3.99 8.58
N GLY A 36 -13.47 4.65 9.74
CA GLY A 36 -13.43 6.10 9.85
C GLY A 36 -12.14 6.70 9.28
N LEU A 37 -10.98 6.11 9.58
CA LEU A 37 -9.69 6.54 9.03
C LEU A 37 -9.65 6.41 7.51
N GLN A 38 -10.14 5.29 6.96
CA GLN A 38 -10.24 5.10 5.51
C GLN A 38 -11.15 6.16 4.85
N PHE A 39 -12.30 6.45 5.46
CA PHE A 39 -13.21 7.49 4.98
C PHE A 39 -12.62 8.90 5.07
N ILE A 40 -11.95 9.23 6.18
CA ILE A 40 -11.29 10.53 6.37
C ILE A 40 -10.20 10.71 5.31
N LEU A 41 -9.39 9.69 5.04
CA LEU A 41 -8.38 9.74 4.00
C LEU A 41 -9.02 9.91 2.61
N ALA A 42 -10.05 9.12 2.29
CA ALA A 42 -10.74 9.22 1.01
C ALA A 42 -11.36 10.61 0.79
N LEU A 43 -12.06 11.15 1.78
CA LEU A 43 -12.64 12.50 1.70
C LEU A 43 -11.56 13.59 1.67
N GLY A 44 -10.49 13.42 2.43
CA GLY A 44 -9.33 14.30 2.40
C GLY A 44 -8.78 14.41 0.98
N VAL A 45 -8.42 13.28 0.38
CA VAL A 45 -7.83 13.23 -0.97
C VAL A 45 -8.81 13.69 -2.05
N LEU A 46 -10.10 13.33 -1.97
CA LEU A 46 -11.06 13.57 -3.07
C LEU A 46 -11.85 14.88 -2.96
N LYS A 47 -12.00 15.46 -1.76
CA LYS A 47 -12.89 16.62 -1.54
C LYS A 47 -12.17 17.86 -1.01
N VAL A 48 -11.04 17.71 -0.33
CA VAL A 48 -10.33 18.86 0.25
C VAL A 48 -9.33 19.40 -0.78
N PRO A 49 -9.52 20.62 -1.32
CA PRO A 49 -8.72 21.10 -2.46
C PRO A 49 -7.22 21.13 -2.18
N GLY A 50 -6.81 21.53 -0.97
CA GLY A 50 -5.39 21.56 -0.59
C GLY A 50 -4.73 20.18 -0.52
N VAL A 51 -5.47 19.17 -0.05
CA VAL A 51 -4.97 17.78 0.03
C VAL A 51 -4.96 17.14 -1.35
N SER A 52 -6.04 17.32 -2.13
CA SER A 52 -6.13 16.85 -3.51
C SER A 52 -4.98 17.39 -4.35
N TRP A 53 -4.67 18.70 -4.25
CA TRP A 53 -3.56 19.31 -4.97
C TRP A 53 -2.20 18.71 -4.57
N ALA A 54 -1.98 18.47 -3.27
CA ALA A 54 -0.75 17.84 -2.79
C ALA A 54 -0.60 16.40 -3.32
N PHE A 55 -1.69 15.62 -3.30
CA PHE A 55 -1.72 14.26 -3.85
C PHE A 55 -1.53 14.24 -5.36
N GLU A 56 -2.08 15.20 -6.09
CA GLU A 56 -1.86 15.34 -7.53
C GLU A 56 -0.39 15.62 -7.84
N LYS A 57 0.27 16.50 -7.06
CA LYS A 57 1.73 16.72 -7.20
C LYS A 57 2.54 15.47 -6.92
N PHE A 58 2.18 14.69 -5.91
CA PHE A 58 2.82 13.41 -5.64
C PHE A 58 2.59 12.40 -6.79
N SER A 59 1.38 12.34 -7.32
CA SER A 59 1.04 11.48 -8.47
C SER A 59 1.84 11.88 -9.72
N LEU A 60 1.99 13.18 -9.97
CA LEU A 60 2.79 13.68 -11.09
C LEU A 60 4.27 13.29 -10.93
N ALA A 61 4.83 13.37 -9.72
CA ALA A 61 6.20 12.91 -9.46
C ALA A 61 6.37 11.40 -9.73
N ALA A 62 5.38 10.58 -9.37
CA ALA A 62 5.38 9.15 -9.68
C ALA A 62 5.30 8.90 -11.20
N VAL A 63 4.49 9.67 -11.93
CA VAL A 63 4.41 9.60 -13.40
C VAL A 63 5.74 10.01 -14.05
N THR A 64 6.38 11.08 -13.59
CA THR A 64 7.70 11.48 -14.10
C THR A 64 8.74 10.38 -13.87
N LEU A 65 8.66 9.65 -12.76
CA LEU A 65 9.53 8.51 -12.49
C LEU A 65 9.29 7.34 -13.46
N LEU A 66 8.03 7.11 -13.85
CA LEU A 66 7.67 6.16 -14.91
C LEU A 66 8.23 6.60 -16.26
N ASP A 67 8.19 7.89 -16.59
CA ASP A 67 8.74 8.42 -17.83
C ASP A 67 10.26 8.22 -17.92
N PHE A 68 11.00 8.44 -16.82
CA PHE A 68 12.44 8.11 -16.77
C PHE A 68 12.70 6.61 -16.98
N THR A 69 11.82 5.76 -16.47
CA THR A 69 11.93 4.31 -16.70
C THR A 69 11.72 3.98 -18.18
N ARG A 70 10.76 4.65 -18.84
CA ARG A 70 10.48 4.47 -20.26
C ARG A 70 11.65 4.87 -21.14
N GLU A 71 12.30 5.99 -20.84
CA GLU A 71 13.54 6.41 -21.52
C GLU A 71 14.65 5.37 -21.34
N GLY A 72 14.88 4.90 -20.11
CA GLY A 72 15.88 3.85 -19.83
C GLY A 72 15.57 2.52 -20.55
N SER A 73 14.30 2.15 -20.62
CA SER A 73 13.86 0.93 -21.32
C SER A 73 14.02 1.07 -22.83
N THR A 74 13.72 2.25 -23.38
CA THR A 74 13.92 2.55 -24.81
C THR A 74 15.40 2.50 -25.19
N PHE A 75 16.28 2.98 -24.30
CA PHE A 75 17.73 2.83 -24.47
C PHE A 75 18.16 1.35 -24.51
N LEU A 76 17.60 0.50 -23.64
CA LEU A 76 17.97 -0.92 -23.56
C LEU A 76 17.38 -1.79 -24.68
N PHE A 77 16.12 -1.55 -25.06
CA PHE A 77 15.34 -2.46 -25.92
C PHE A 77 14.93 -1.85 -27.27
N GLY A 78 15.16 -0.55 -27.49
CA GLY A 78 14.98 0.13 -28.78
C GLY A 78 13.61 -0.11 -29.41
N SER A 79 13.61 -0.67 -30.62
CA SER A 79 12.41 -0.90 -31.43
C SER A 79 11.40 -1.88 -30.83
N LEU A 80 11.80 -2.74 -29.89
CA LEU A 80 10.89 -3.67 -29.21
C LEU A 80 9.85 -2.94 -28.32
N ILE A 81 10.11 -1.68 -27.97
CA ILE A 81 9.21 -0.85 -27.16
C ILE A 81 8.50 0.20 -28.03
N THR A 82 9.19 0.75 -29.03
CA THR A 82 8.67 1.84 -29.87
C THR A 82 7.86 1.34 -31.07
N ASP A 83 8.15 0.17 -31.64
CA ASP A 83 7.41 -0.39 -32.77
C ASP A 83 6.20 -1.21 -32.31
N THR A 84 5.15 -0.48 -31.92
CA THR A 84 3.84 -1.06 -31.58
C THR A 84 3.02 -1.49 -32.79
N THR A 85 3.49 -1.18 -34.01
CA THR A 85 2.82 -1.53 -35.27
C THR A 85 3.24 -2.90 -35.81
N GLY A 86 4.51 -3.30 -35.64
CA GLY A 86 5.01 -4.62 -36.04
C GLY A 86 4.82 -5.70 -34.97
N PHE A 87 5.15 -5.38 -33.71
CA PHE A 87 5.18 -6.36 -32.61
C PHE A 87 4.03 -6.22 -31.60
N GLY A 88 3.24 -5.14 -31.69
CA GLY A 88 2.19 -4.85 -30.71
C GLY A 88 2.74 -4.41 -29.35
N TYR A 89 1.86 -4.37 -28.34
CA TYR A 89 2.25 -4.03 -26.97
C TYR A 89 2.95 -5.22 -26.29
N LEU A 90 4.28 -5.21 -26.27
CA LEU A 90 5.07 -6.24 -25.59
C LEU A 90 5.14 -5.98 -24.08
N PHE A 91 4.19 -6.57 -23.35
CA PHE A 91 4.07 -6.44 -21.89
C PHE A 91 5.41 -6.61 -21.16
N ALA A 92 6.20 -7.63 -21.54
CA ALA A 92 7.47 -7.94 -20.89
C ALA A 92 8.47 -6.79 -20.93
N PHE A 93 8.53 -6.02 -22.02
CA PHE A 93 9.52 -4.94 -22.19
C PHE A 93 8.99 -3.57 -21.79
N GLN A 94 7.67 -3.43 -21.61
CA GLN A 94 7.05 -2.16 -21.22
C GLN A 94 6.67 -2.09 -19.74
N VAL A 95 6.37 -3.23 -19.11
CA VAL A 95 5.88 -3.27 -17.72
C VAL A 95 6.96 -3.78 -16.75
N LEU A 96 7.70 -4.83 -17.09
CA LEU A 96 8.69 -5.40 -16.16
C LEU A 96 9.87 -4.45 -15.84
N PRO A 97 10.39 -3.63 -16.76
CA PRO A 97 11.45 -2.68 -16.43
C PRO A 97 11.03 -1.64 -15.39
N THR A 98 9.74 -1.27 -15.37
CA THR A 98 9.16 -0.39 -14.35
C THR A 98 9.32 -0.96 -12.96
N VAL A 99 8.99 -2.25 -12.78
CA VAL A 99 9.15 -2.96 -11.50
C VAL A 99 10.61 -2.89 -11.04
N ILE A 100 11.55 -3.22 -11.94
CA ILE A 100 12.99 -3.25 -11.63
C ILE A 100 13.49 -1.86 -11.19
N PHE A 101 13.09 -0.82 -11.92
CA PHE A 101 13.49 0.55 -11.62
C PHE A 101 12.91 1.03 -10.28
N PHE A 102 11.61 0.82 -10.04
CA PHE A 102 10.97 1.19 -8.78
C PHE A 102 11.56 0.42 -7.58
N SER A 103 11.87 -0.87 -7.75
CA SER A 103 12.56 -1.66 -6.72
C SER A 103 13.96 -1.10 -6.40
N ALA A 104 14.71 -0.66 -7.42
CA ALA A 104 16.02 -0.04 -7.23
C ALA A 104 15.92 1.32 -6.50
N VAL A 105 14.97 2.18 -6.90
CA VAL A 105 14.72 3.47 -6.23
C VAL A 105 14.29 3.25 -4.78
N THR A 106 13.37 2.31 -4.54
CA THR A 106 12.88 1.98 -3.19
C THR A 106 14.03 1.46 -2.32
N SER A 107 14.90 0.61 -2.87
CA SER A 107 16.10 0.11 -2.19
C SER A 107 17.06 1.24 -1.83
N LEU A 108 17.24 2.23 -2.73
CA LEU A 108 18.06 3.41 -2.48
C LEU A 108 17.47 4.30 -1.36
N LEU A 109 16.16 4.55 -1.39
CA LEU A 109 15.46 5.30 -0.35
C LEU A 109 15.51 4.60 1.01
N TYR A 110 15.52 3.27 1.00
CA TYR A 110 15.73 2.46 2.18
C TYR A 110 17.18 2.57 2.68
N TYR A 111 18.19 2.50 1.81
CA TYR A 111 19.58 2.69 2.20
C TYR A 111 19.83 4.07 2.84
N PHE A 112 19.21 5.12 2.29
CA PHE A 112 19.33 6.49 2.83
C PHE A 112 18.51 6.76 4.09
N GLY A 113 17.73 5.81 4.59
CA GLY A 113 16.94 6.01 5.81
C GLY A 113 15.68 6.85 5.64
N ILE A 114 15.34 7.28 4.41
CA ILE A 114 14.17 8.13 4.13
C ILE A 114 12.89 7.31 4.31
N LEU A 115 12.88 6.12 3.72
CA LEU A 115 11.71 5.24 3.76
C LEU A 115 11.35 4.83 5.18
N GLN A 116 12.36 4.55 6.01
CA GLN A 116 12.18 4.20 7.42
C GLN A 116 11.56 5.34 8.22
N LYS A 117 11.94 6.60 7.95
CA LYS A 117 11.34 7.77 8.62
C LYS A 117 9.85 7.90 8.27
N VAL A 118 9.49 7.75 6.99
CA VAL A 118 8.10 7.80 6.51
C VAL A 118 7.28 6.66 7.11
N VAL A 119 7.77 5.43 7.01
CA VAL A 119 7.10 4.24 7.55
C VAL A 119 6.91 4.35 9.06
N LYS A 120 7.92 4.83 9.81
CA LYS A 120 7.81 5.04 11.26
C LYS A 120 6.76 6.11 11.62
N ALA A 121 6.68 7.18 10.85
CA ALA A 121 5.65 8.22 11.05
C ALA A 121 4.24 7.67 10.82
N MET A 122 4.05 6.90 9.75
CA MET A 122 2.76 6.26 9.44
C MET A 122 2.38 5.20 10.48
N ALA A 123 3.33 4.35 10.87
CA ALA A 123 3.14 3.35 11.91
C ALA A 123 2.74 4.01 13.24
N TRP A 124 3.36 5.15 13.60
CA TRP A 124 3.00 5.90 14.79
C TRP A 124 1.57 6.45 14.73
N VAL A 125 1.13 6.96 13.57
CA VAL A 125 -0.26 7.40 13.37
C VAL A 125 -1.22 6.23 13.57
N MET A 126 -0.96 5.09 12.92
CA MET A 126 -1.79 3.88 13.04
C MET A 126 -1.84 3.35 14.47
N GLN A 127 -0.71 3.32 15.18
CA GLN A 127 -0.63 2.91 16.57
C GLN A 127 -1.48 3.81 17.47
N LYS A 128 -1.44 5.14 17.25
CA LYS A 128 -2.24 6.10 18.05
C LYS A 128 -3.74 6.01 17.74
N THR A 129 -4.11 5.89 16.48
CA THR A 129 -5.52 5.93 16.07
C THR A 129 -6.21 4.59 16.33
N LEU A 130 -5.58 3.48 15.93
CA LEU A 130 -6.15 2.14 15.93
C LEU A 130 -5.76 1.30 17.15
N ARG A 131 -4.78 1.74 17.97
CA ARG A 131 -4.25 1.01 19.13
C ARG A 131 -3.72 -0.39 18.78
N LEU A 132 -3.15 -0.52 17.58
CA LEU A 132 -2.47 -1.73 17.12
C LEU A 132 -1.11 -1.89 17.81
N SER A 133 -0.53 -3.08 17.71
CA SER A 133 0.84 -3.29 18.22
C SER A 133 1.87 -2.55 17.36
N GLY A 134 3.03 -2.24 17.93
CA GLY A 134 4.09 -1.52 17.20
C GLY A 134 4.59 -2.31 15.98
N ALA A 135 4.71 -3.63 16.10
CA ALA A 135 5.14 -4.49 15.01
C ALA A 135 4.06 -4.63 13.92
N GLU A 136 2.80 -4.79 14.31
CA GLU A 136 1.67 -4.79 13.36
C GLU A 136 1.58 -3.46 12.59
N SER A 137 1.66 -2.33 13.30
CA SER A 137 1.59 -0.99 12.69
C SER A 137 2.77 -0.72 11.75
N LEU A 138 3.97 -1.18 12.12
CA LEU A 138 5.17 -1.01 11.29
C LEU A 138 5.10 -1.86 10.02
N ALA A 139 4.65 -3.11 10.12
CA ALA A 139 4.45 -3.97 8.96
C ALA A 139 3.37 -3.43 8.02
N ALA A 140 2.23 -2.99 8.57
CA ALA A 140 1.14 -2.43 7.79
C ALA A 140 1.53 -1.11 7.09
N ALA A 141 2.29 -0.23 7.76
CA ALA A 141 2.82 0.98 7.14
C ALA A 141 3.91 0.68 6.09
N GLY A 142 4.74 -0.33 6.33
CA GLY A 142 5.77 -0.77 5.38
C GLY A 142 5.19 -1.32 4.08
N ASN A 143 4.10 -2.08 4.17
CA ASN A 143 3.37 -2.68 3.05
C ASN A 143 2.79 -1.66 2.05
N ILE A 144 2.76 -0.37 2.39
CA ILE A 144 2.31 0.70 1.49
C ILE A 144 3.37 1.02 0.43
N PHE A 145 4.65 0.79 0.75
CA PHE A 145 5.77 1.14 -0.14
C PHE A 145 6.55 -0.09 -0.60
N ILE A 146 6.65 -1.10 0.26
CA ILE A 146 7.48 -2.28 0.07
C ILE A 146 6.56 -3.51 -0.04
N GLY A 147 6.95 -4.51 -0.83
CA GLY A 147 6.08 -5.65 -1.12
C GLY A 147 5.76 -6.51 0.11
N GLN A 148 4.72 -7.34 -0.01
CA GLN A 148 4.21 -8.23 1.04
C GLN A 148 5.25 -9.23 1.60
N THR A 149 6.32 -9.52 0.86
CA THR A 149 7.43 -10.39 1.29
C THR A 149 8.53 -9.62 2.01
N GLU A 150 8.63 -8.31 1.79
CA GLU A 150 9.72 -7.45 2.27
C GLU A 150 9.30 -6.64 3.50
N ALA A 151 8.03 -6.20 3.59
CA ALA A 151 7.53 -5.50 4.77
C ALA A 151 7.63 -6.32 6.07
N PRO A 152 7.42 -7.66 6.08
CA PRO A 152 7.64 -8.47 7.28
C PRO A 152 9.10 -8.47 7.74
N LEU A 153 10.08 -8.24 6.84
CA LEU A 153 11.49 -8.16 7.22
C LEU A 153 11.77 -6.99 8.18
N LEU A 154 10.98 -5.91 8.11
CA LEU A 154 11.08 -4.77 9.03
C LEU A 154 10.78 -5.17 10.48
N VAL A 155 9.99 -6.22 10.68
CA VAL A 155 9.56 -6.71 12.00
C VAL A 155 10.00 -8.15 12.26
N LYS A 156 10.95 -8.66 11.48
CA LYS A 156 11.49 -10.03 11.56
C LYS A 156 11.75 -10.52 13.00
N PRO A 157 12.40 -9.77 13.92
CA PRO A 157 12.65 -10.26 15.28
C PRO A 157 11.38 -10.44 16.13
N TYR A 158 10.27 -9.81 15.74
CA TYR A 158 8.99 -9.84 16.46
C TYR A 158 8.02 -10.91 15.92
N ILE A 159 8.17 -11.34 14.67
CA ILE A 159 7.26 -12.31 14.02
C ILE A 159 7.10 -13.58 14.85
N ALA A 160 8.20 -14.14 15.37
CA ALA A 160 8.16 -15.37 16.17
C ALA A 160 7.38 -15.23 17.50
N LYS A 161 7.15 -14.00 17.96
CA LYS A 161 6.43 -13.69 19.21
C LYS A 161 5.06 -13.08 18.97
N MET A 162 4.65 -12.89 17.72
CA MET A 162 3.35 -12.34 17.38
C MET A 162 2.22 -13.30 17.75
N SER A 163 1.12 -12.73 18.25
CA SER A 163 -0.13 -13.45 18.40
C SER A 163 -0.71 -13.84 17.05
N ARG A 164 -1.63 -14.81 17.03
CA ARG A 164 -2.34 -15.22 15.81
C ARG A 164 -3.08 -14.06 15.14
N SER A 165 -3.60 -13.12 15.92
CA SER A 165 -4.29 -11.94 15.39
C SER A 165 -3.33 -10.97 14.71
N GLU A 166 -2.16 -10.74 15.29
CA GLU A 166 -1.13 -9.86 14.69
C GLU A 166 -0.56 -10.47 13.41
N LEU A 167 -0.33 -11.78 13.39
CA LEU A 167 0.14 -12.47 12.19
C LEU A 167 -0.92 -12.43 11.07
N LEU A 168 -2.19 -12.67 11.41
CA LEU A 168 -3.29 -12.55 10.44
C LEU A 168 -3.40 -11.13 9.90
N SER A 169 -3.30 -10.12 10.76
CA SER A 169 -3.34 -8.71 10.35
C SER A 169 -2.16 -8.34 9.44
N LEU A 170 -0.95 -8.84 9.74
CA LEU A 170 0.22 -8.66 8.89
C LEU A 170 0.02 -9.28 7.50
N MET A 171 -0.52 -10.50 7.42
CA MET A 171 -0.81 -11.18 6.15
C MET A 171 -1.94 -10.49 5.37
N ALA A 172 -3.05 -10.16 6.04
CA ALA A 172 -4.18 -9.47 5.44
C ALA A 172 -3.79 -8.07 4.96
N GLY A 173 -2.96 -7.35 5.72
CA GLY A 173 -2.43 -6.05 5.34
C GLY A 173 -1.56 -6.12 4.09
N GLY A 174 -0.71 -7.14 3.97
CA GLY A 174 0.10 -7.36 2.76
C GLY A 174 -0.73 -7.71 1.52
N MET A 175 -1.81 -8.47 1.68
CA MET A 175 -2.73 -8.80 0.58
C MET A 175 -3.69 -7.65 0.22
N ALA A 176 -3.89 -6.70 1.14
CA ALA A 176 -4.75 -5.54 0.93
C ALA A 176 -4.04 -4.37 0.21
N THR A 177 -2.71 -4.44 0.07
CA THR A 177 -1.91 -3.41 -0.59
C THR A 177 -1.14 -3.96 -1.78
N ILE A 178 -0.52 -3.06 -2.54
CA ILE A 178 0.37 -3.37 -3.66
C ILE A 178 1.73 -2.74 -3.33
N ALA A 179 2.81 -3.32 -3.85
CA ALA A 179 4.13 -2.69 -3.79
C ALA A 179 4.19 -1.46 -4.72
N GLY A 180 5.14 -0.55 -4.49
CA GLY A 180 5.32 0.60 -5.39
C GLY A 180 5.84 0.25 -6.79
N GLY A 181 6.35 -0.98 -6.98
CA GLY A 181 6.86 -1.48 -8.26
C GLY A 181 5.82 -2.21 -9.09
#